data_AF-A0A7S4FGZ2-F1
#
_entry.id   AF-A0A7S4FGZ2-F1
#
_cell.length_a   1.000
_cell.length_b   1.000
_cell.length_c   1.000
_cell.angle_alpha   90.00
_cell.angle_beta   90.00
_cell.angle_gamma   90.00
#
_symmetry.space_group_name_H-M   'P 1'
#
loop_
_entity.id
_entity.type
_entity.pdbx_description
1 polymer ?
#
loop_
_entity_poly.entity_id
_entity_poly.type
_entity_poly.pdbx_seq_one_letter_code
_entity_poly.pdbx_strand_id
1 'polypeptide(L)'
;VALRPIAPGEAITDSHLGGGCLWSTPRRREKLAAEKLLHCTCPRCTGEDRTRALPCPRCHPRAGGRRVYTGAEACEHYALPTDGRDEWVCGRCGGVWDADAVLPRGAGEERALETGTLAFAATLAEDPSIDSDDVQWLSRVPGTLGGRHWASVMCVRWCAEHALAKRSTRLPPDAVALLGLIFDFCAQAELFV
;
A
#
# COMPACT_ATOMS: atom_id res chain seq x y z
N VAL A 1 2.00 10.65 23.88
CA VAL A 1 3.41 11.11 23.93
C VAL A 1 3.69 11.97 22.70
N ALA A 2 4.55 12.96 22.79
CA ALA A 2 4.95 13.75 21.61
C ALA A 2 5.89 12.93 20.73
N LEU A 3 5.63 12.87 19.42
CA LEU A 3 6.47 12.16 18.44
C LEU A 3 7.57 13.06 17.84
N ARG A 4 7.49 14.38 18.06
CA ARG A 4 8.46 15.38 17.62
C ARG A 4 8.48 16.57 18.59
N PRO A 5 9.49 17.45 18.51
CA PRO A 5 9.46 18.74 19.20
C PRO A 5 8.22 19.56 18.82
N ILE A 6 7.63 20.26 19.80
CA ILE A 6 6.45 21.11 19.64
C ILE A 6 6.79 22.50 20.18
N ALA A 7 6.65 23.53 19.37
CA ALA A 7 6.94 24.91 19.75
C ALA A 7 5.84 25.49 20.66
N PRO A 8 6.13 26.48 21.52
CA PRO A 8 5.10 27.17 22.29
C PRO A 8 4.04 27.81 21.38
N GLY A 9 2.76 27.49 21.62
CA GLY A 9 1.63 27.96 20.81
C GLY A 9 1.33 27.10 19.57
N GLU A 10 2.14 26.08 19.28
CA GLU A 10 1.87 25.14 18.20
C GLU A 10 0.70 24.21 18.55
N ALA A 11 -0.16 23.92 17.56
CA ALA A 11 -1.27 23.01 17.73
C ALA A 11 -0.78 21.56 17.95
N ILE A 12 -1.30 20.90 18.99
CA ILE A 12 -1.10 19.48 19.22
C ILE A 12 -2.15 18.71 18.42
N THR A 13 -1.70 17.77 17.60
CA THR A 13 -2.57 16.95 16.74
C THR A 13 -2.30 15.47 16.95
N ASP A 14 -3.34 14.64 16.88
CA ASP A 14 -3.24 13.19 16.82
C ASP A 14 -3.92 12.63 15.55
N SER A 15 -3.68 11.35 15.25
CA SER A 15 -4.30 10.68 14.10
C SER A 15 -5.52 9.89 14.56
N HIS A 16 -6.71 10.29 14.13
CA HIS A 16 -7.95 9.56 14.38
C HIS A 16 -8.07 8.24 13.58
N LEU A 17 -7.11 7.92 12.72
CA LEU A 17 -7.16 6.75 11.83
C LEU A 17 -6.53 5.50 12.43
N GLY A 18 -5.77 5.61 13.53
CA GLY A 18 -5.00 4.50 14.08
C GLY A 18 -4.13 3.82 13.02
N GLY A 19 -4.23 2.50 12.89
CA GLY A 19 -3.53 1.71 11.86
C GLY A 19 -3.92 2.05 10.41
N GLY A 20 -5.00 2.80 10.20
CA GLY A 20 -5.40 3.32 8.90
C GLY A 20 -4.56 4.50 8.41
N CYS A 21 -3.50 4.88 9.15
CA CYS A 21 -2.57 5.91 8.70
C CYS A 21 -1.93 5.55 7.35
N LEU A 22 -1.72 4.27 7.02
CA LEU A 22 -1.09 3.89 5.74
C LEU A 22 -2.06 3.89 4.55
N TRP A 23 -3.37 3.99 4.76
CA TRP A 23 -4.33 3.89 3.67
C TRP A 23 -4.21 5.03 2.67
N SER A 24 -4.77 4.85 1.48
CA SER A 24 -4.91 5.86 0.45
C SER A 24 -5.68 7.11 0.93
N THR A 25 -5.41 8.27 0.33
CA THR A 25 -6.10 9.53 0.63
C THR A 25 -7.63 9.40 0.51
N PRO A 26 -8.19 8.81 -0.57
CA PRO A 26 -9.59 8.44 -0.65
C PRO A 26 -10.13 7.70 0.57
N ARG A 27 -9.43 6.63 0.99
CA ARG A 27 -9.89 5.73 2.05
C ARG A 27 -9.80 6.38 3.43
N ARG A 28 -8.74 7.15 3.69
CA ARG A 28 -8.60 7.96 4.92
C ARG A 28 -9.75 8.96 5.05
N ARG A 29 -10.09 9.67 3.96
CA ARG A 29 -11.21 10.62 3.92
C ARG A 29 -12.56 9.92 4.08
N GLU A 30 -12.77 8.78 3.44
CA GLU A 30 -13.99 7.97 3.59
C GLU A 30 -14.23 7.58 5.05
N LYS A 31 -13.21 7.04 5.74
CA LYS A 31 -13.32 6.69 7.17
C LYS A 31 -13.58 7.90 8.06
N LEU A 32 -12.84 9.00 7.87
CA LEU A 32 -13.03 10.21 8.67
C LEU A 32 -14.41 10.85 8.45
N ALA A 33 -14.92 10.83 7.22
CA ALA A 33 -16.26 11.29 6.93
C ALA A 33 -17.31 10.40 7.61
N ALA A 34 -17.16 9.08 7.51
CA ALA A 34 -18.12 8.13 8.09
C ALA A 34 -18.14 8.13 9.62
N GLU A 35 -16.97 8.19 10.27
CA GLU A 35 -16.86 8.00 11.73
C GLU A 35 -16.79 9.30 12.51
N LYS A 36 -16.35 10.39 11.88
CA LYS A 36 -16.07 11.67 12.54
C LYS A 36 -16.78 12.87 11.91
N LEU A 37 -17.43 12.69 10.76
CA LEU A 37 -18.03 13.78 9.97
C LEU A 37 -17.00 14.86 9.60
N LEU A 38 -15.74 14.46 9.36
CA LEU A 38 -14.64 15.36 9.05
C LEU A 38 -14.14 15.20 7.61
N HIS A 39 -13.86 16.32 6.95
CA HIS A 39 -13.14 16.36 5.69
C HIS A 39 -11.68 16.75 5.93
N CYS A 40 -10.74 15.80 5.76
CA CYS A 40 -9.33 16.04 6.06
C CYS A 40 -8.62 16.83 4.96
N THR A 41 -7.98 17.93 5.35
CA THR A 41 -7.16 18.83 4.51
C THR A 41 -5.70 18.92 5.01
N CYS A 42 -5.23 17.92 5.77
CA CYS A 42 -3.83 17.90 6.19
C CYS A 42 -2.89 17.81 4.96
N PRO A 43 -1.60 18.20 5.07
CA PRO A 43 -0.67 18.23 3.95
C PRO A 43 -0.60 16.92 3.14
N ARG A 44 -0.78 15.77 3.78
CA ARG A 44 -0.80 14.47 3.11
C ARG A 44 -2.10 14.21 2.32
N CYS A 45 -3.21 14.77 2.75
CA CYS A 45 -4.49 14.64 2.05
C CYS A 45 -4.65 15.68 0.92
N THR A 46 -3.91 16.79 0.97
CA THR A 46 -3.90 17.81 -0.08
C THR A 46 -2.74 17.66 -1.07
N GLY A 47 -1.71 16.90 -0.73
CA GLY A 47 -0.61 16.54 -1.64
C GLY A 47 -0.83 15.21 -2.37
N GLU A 48 0.24 14.76 -3.04
CA GLU A 48 0.28 13.51 -3.82
C GLU A 48 -0.03 12.28 -2.97
N ASP A 49 -0.92 11.40 -3.47
CA ASP A 49 -1.23 10.14 -2.82
C ASP A 49 -0.18 9.06 -3.10
N ARG A 50 0.98 9.19 -2.45
CA ARG A 50 2.08 8.22 -2.53
C ARG A 50 1.70 6.80 -2.10
N THR A 51 0.62 6.66 -1.33
CA THR A 51 0.11 5.36 -0.87
C THR A 51 -0.71 4.61 -1.92
N ARG A 52 -1.07 5.27 -3.03
CA ARG A 52 -1.70 4.68 -4.23
C ARG A 52 -0.74 4.58 -5.42
N ALA A 53 0.57 4.63 -5.15
CA ALA A 53 1.57 4.49 -6.19
C ALA A 53 1.44 3.12 -6.88
N LEU A 54 1.35 3.12 -8.22
CA LEU A 54 1.29 1.89 -9.03
C LEU A 54 2.52 1.76 -9.94
N PRO A 55 2.94 0.54 -10.30
CA PRO A 55 4.02 0.33 -11.25
C PRO A 55 3.74 0.97 -12.60
N CYS A 56 4.70 1.75 -13.11
CA CYS A 56 4.59 2.34 -14.43
C CYS A 56 4.58 1.25 -15.53
N PRO A 57 3.54 1.16 -16.40
CA PRO A 57 3.46 0.14 -17.45
C PRO A 57 4.62 0.20 -18.47
N ARG A 58 5.14 1.40 -18.74
CA ARG A 58 6.28 1.59 -19.67
C ARG A 58 7.63 1.22 -19.04
N CYS A 59 7.90 1.70 -17.82
CA CYS A 59 9.15 1.42 -17.11
C CYS A 59 9.22 0.00 -16.56
N HIS A 60 8.06 -0.63 -16.30
CA HIS A 60 7.89 -1.93 -15.65
C HIS A 60 6.77 -2.73 -16.36
N PRO A 61 6.99 -3.16 -17.62
CA PRO A 61 5.99 -3.89 -18.38
C PRO A 61 5.64 -5.23 -17.70
N ARG A 62 4.35 -5.56 -17.66
CA ARG A 62 3.84 -6.82 -17.11
C ARG A 62 3.82 -7.90 -18.19
N ALA A 63 4.23 -9.12 -17.86
CA ALA A 63 4.12 -10.28 -18.75
C ALA A 63 2.95 -11.16 -18.29
N GLY A 64 1.96 -11.40 -19.15
CA GLY A 64 0.80 -12.24 -18.81
C GLY A 64 -0.04 -11.70 -17.63
N GLY A 65 -0.09 -10.38 -17.46
CA GLY A 65 -0.82 -9.74 -16.35
C GLY A 65 -0.17 -9.90 -14.97
N ARG A 66 0.98 -10.57 -14.88
CA ARG A 66 1.76 -10.77 -13.65
C ARG A 66 3.11 -10.07 -13.74
N ARG A 67 3.64 -9.70 -12.58
CA ARG A 67 5.00 -9.16 -12.46
C ARG A 67 5.99 -10.32 -12.42
N VAL A 68 7.07 -10.20 -13.18
CA VAL A 68 8.22 -11.09 -13.08
C VAL A 68 9.22 -10.39 -12.18
N TYR A 69 9.32 -10.82 -10.92
CA TYR A 69 10.33 -10.33 -10.00
C TYR A 69 11.70 -10.86 -10.44
N THR A 70 12.41 -10.11 -11.27
CA THR A 70 13.83 -10.40 -11.50
C THR A 70 14.60 -9.66 -10.42
N GLY A 71 15.27 -10.40 -9.54
CA GLY A 71 15.89 -9.90 -8.29
C GLY A 71 17.01 -8.86 -8.45
N ALA A 72 17.11 -8.16 -9.57
CA ALA A 72 18.16 -7.19 -9.89
C ALA A 72 17.65 -5.75 -10.18
N GLU A 73 16.34 -5.51 -10.29
CA GLU A 73 15.81 -4.17 -10.64
C GLU A 73 15.00 -3.54 -9.50
N ALA A 74 15.68 -3.24 -8.39
CA ALA A 74 15.09 -2.52 -7.24
C ALA A 74 14.75 -1.04 -7.50
N CYS A 75 14.98 -0.53 -8.71
CA CYS A 75 14.57 0.83 -9.13
C CYS A 75 13.19 0.78 -9.78
N GLU A 76 12.19 0.41 -9.00
CA GLU A 76 10.80 0.46 -9.44
C GLU A 76 10.37 1.91 -9.63
N HIS A 77 9.93 2.26 -10.85
CA HIS A 77 9.43 3.59 -11.18
C HIS A 77 7.93 3.54 -11.12
N TYR A 78 7.40 4.25 -10.13
CA TYR A 78 5.98 4.28 -9.87
C TYR A 78 5.33 5.47 -10.56
N ALA A 79 4.09 5.25 -10.98
CA ALA A 79 3.17 6.29 -11.36
C ALA A 79 2.31 6.66 -10.14
N LEU A 80 2.13 7.96 -9.93
CA LEU A 80 1.30 8.50 -8.86
C LEU A 80 -0.04 8.94 -9.43
N PRO A 81 -1.15 8.74 -8.71
CA PRO A 81 -2.44 9.22 -9.20
C PRO A 81 -2.46 10.75 -9.23
N THR A 82 -3.06 11.32 -10.27
CA THR A 82 -3.35 12.75 -10.36
C THR A 82 -4.59 13.10 -9.54
N ASP A 83 -4.74 14.40 -9.25
CA ASP A 83 -5.93 14.95 -8.60
C ASP A 83 -7.16 14.75 -9.51
N GLY A 84 -7.86 13.64 -9.30
CA GLY A 84 -8.97 13.22 -10.19
C GLY A 84 -9.27 11.73 -10.19
N ARG A 85 -8.38 10.91 -9.61
CA ARG A 85 -8.47 9.44 -9.41
C ARG A 85 -8.35 8.55 -10.64
N ASP A 86 -8.42 9.10 -11.84
CA ASP A 86 -8.50 8.28 -13.06
C ASP A 86 -7.21 8.26 -13.88
N GLU A 87 -6.22 9.10 -13.57
CA GLU A 87 -4.93 9.11 -14.27
C GLU A 87 -3.75 8.93 -13.33
N TRP A 88 -2.70 8.28 -13.83
CA TRP A 88 -1.43 8.03 -13.15
C TRP A 88 -0.29 8.60 -13.98
N VAL A 89 0.61 9.34 -13.32
CA VAL A 89 1.77 9.96 -13.96
C VAL A 89 3.06 9.39 -13.39
N CYS A 90 3.93 8.86 -14.25
CA CYS A 90 5.23 8.35 -13.84
C CYS A 90 6.25 9.48 -13.74
N GLY A 91 6.81 9.69 -12.56
CA GLY A 91 7.87 10.68 -12.33
C GLY A 91 9.17 10.44 -13.10
N ARG A 92 9.40 9.24 -13.66
CA ARG A 92 10.59 8.95 -14.49
C ARG A 92 10.39 9.19 -15.98
N CYS A 93 9.41 8.51 -16.58
CA CYS A 93 9.25 8.57 -18.04
C CYS A 93 8.21 9.59 -18.51
N GLY A 94 7.54 10.29 -17.57
CA GLY A 94 6.51 11.28 -17.86
C GLY A 94 5.26 10.71 -18.53
N GLY A 95 5.14 9.39 -18.62
CA GLY A 95 3.95 8.77 -19.18
C GLY A 95 2.73 9.02 -18.29
N VAL A 96 1.58 9.15 -18.94
CA VAL A 96 0.26 9.31 -18.33
C VAL A 96 -0.58 8.12 -18.76
N TRP A 97 -1.29 7.52 -17.82
CA TRP A 97 -2.14 6.35 -18.05
C TRP A 97 -3.41 6.47 -17.27
N ASP A 98 -4.51 6.02 -17.86
CA ASP A 98 -5.74 5.80 -17.10
C ASP A 98 -5.62 4.54 -16.23
N ALA A 99 -6.61 4.35 -15.35
CA ALA A 99 -6.71 3.18 -14.48
C ALA A 99 -6.64 1.85 -15.24
N ASP A 100 -7.24 1.78 -16.44
CA ASP A 100 -7.31 0.57 -17.26
C ASP A 100 -5.97 0.21 -17.89
N ALA A 101 -5.12 1.21 -18.13
CA ALA A 101 -3.76 1.01 -18.62
C ALA A 101 -2.76 0.64 -17.51
N VAL A 102 -3.01 1.00 -16.24
CA VAL A 102 -2.13 0.65 -15.10
C VAL A 102 -2.55 -0.62 -14.34
N LEU A 103 -3.85 -0.93 -14.30
CA LEU A 103 -4.41 -2.07 -13.60
C LEU A 103 -4.87 -3.16 -14.58
N PRO A 104 -4.41 -4.42 -14.43
CA PRO A 104 -4.78 -5.53 -15.31
C PRO A 104 -6.28 -5.77 -15.52
N ARG A 105 -7.12 -5.45 -14.53
CA ARG A 105 -8.58 -5.61 -14.59
C ARG A 105 -9.34 -4.29 -14.43
N GLY A 106 -8.69 -3.19 -14.75
CA GLY A 106 -9.29 -1.87 -14.79
C GLY A 106 -9.55 -1.19 -13.45
N ALA A 107 -10.22 -0.04 -13.50
CA ALA A 107 -10.42 0.87 -12.38
C ALA A 107 -11.04 0.22 -11.11
N GLY A 108 -11.87 -0.80 -11.28
CA GLY A 108 -12.49 -1.52 -10.16
C GLY A 108 -11.53 -2.42 -9.38
N GLU A 109 -10.38 -2.78 -9.97
CA GLU A 109 -9.46 -3.76 -9.38
C GLU A 109 -8.77 -3.24 -8.13
N GLU A 110 -8.31 -1.98 -8.14
CA GLU A 110 -7.65 -1.37 -6.99
C GLU A 110 -8.59 -1.35 -5.78
N ARG A 111 -9.81 -0.84 -5.94
CA ARG A 111 -10.81 -0.80 -4.86
C ARG A 111 -11.17 -2.19 -4.34
N ALA A 112 -11.27 -3.18 -5.23
CA ALA A 112 -11.55 -4.56 -4.84
C ALA A 112 -10.41 -5.15 -3.99
N LEU A 113 -9.16 -4.91 -4.38
CA LEU A 113 -7.97 -5.35 -3.63
C LEU A 113 -7.82 -4.58 -2.30
N GLU A 114 -8.08 -3.28 -2.28
CA GLU A 114 -8.12 -2.49 -1.05
C GLU A 114 -9.15 -3.03 -0.05
N THR A 115 -10.37 -3.31 -0.53
CA THR A 115 -11.47 -3.82 0.30
C THR A 115 -11.14 -5.23 0.82
N GLY A 116 -10.67 -6.12 -0.05
CA GLY A 116 -10.28 -7.46 0.35
C GLY A 116 -9.10 -7.47 1.32
N THR A 117 -8.17 -6.52 1.21
CA THR A 117 -7.04 -6.39 2.16
C THR A 117 -7.54 -6.05 3.56
N LEU A 118 -8.56 -5.21 3.68
CA LEU A 118 -9.17 -4.90 4.98
C LEU A 118 -10.03 -6.03 5.52
N ALA A 119 -10.74 -6.76 4.66
CA ALA A 119 -11.46 -7.96 5.06
C ALA A 119 -10.49 -9.02 5.60
N PHE A 120 -9.39 -9.26 4.88
CA PHE A 120 -8.31 -10.14 5.31
C PHE A 120 -7.70 -9.70 6.66
N ALA A 121 -7.49 -8.39 6.86
CA ALA A 121 -7.08 -7.84 8.16
C ALA A 121 -8.00 -8.23 9.31
N ALA A 122 -9.30 -8.13 9.07
CA ALA A 122 -10.33 -8.43 10.07
C ALA A 122 -10.36 -9.93 10.38
N THR A 123 -10.27 -10.78 9.35
CA THR A 123 -10.15 -12.23 9.52
C THR A 123 -8.93 -12.61 10.34
N LEU A 124 -7.75 -12.04 10.06
CA LEU A 124 -6.53 -12.31 10.84
C LEU A 124 -6.63 -11.85 12.30
N ALA A 125 -7.40 -10.80 12.58
CA ALA A 125 -7.63 -10.35 13.95
C ALA A 125 -8.50 -11.32 14.75
N GLU A 126 -9.37 -12.08 14.08
CA GLU A 126 -10.23 -13.10 14.69
C GLU A 126 -9.53 -14.47 14.77
N ASP A 127 -8.87 -14.88 13.67
CA ASP A 127 -8.07 -16.10 13.57
C ASP A 127 -6.72 -15.78 12.90
N PRO A 128 -5.60 -15.82 13.65
CA PRO A 128 -4.27 -15.57 13.10
C PRO A 128 -3.72 -16.75 12.27
N SER A 129 -4.55 -17.73 11.90
CA SER A 129 -4.22 -18.76 10.91
C SER A 129 -4.08 -18.16 9.52
N ILE A 130 -3.10 -18.64 8.75
CA ILE A 130 -2.89 -18.26 7.34
C ILE A 130 -2.97 -19.56 6.56
N ASP A 131 -3.91 -19.65 5.65
CA ASP A 131 -4.12 -20.82 4.80
C ASP A 131 -3.59 -20.61 3.37
N SER A 132 -3.87 -21.56 2.47
CA SER A 132 -3.44 -21.48 1.08
C SER A 132 -4.12 -20.37 0.27
N ASP A 133 -5.36 -20.04 0.61
CA ASP A 133 -6.12 -18.99 -0.08
C ASP A 133 -5.62 -17.61 0.35
N ASP A 134 -5.25 -17.47 1.61
CA ASP A 134 -4.55 -16.30 2.13
C ASP A 134 -3.21 -16.08 1.42
N VAL A 135 -2.42 -17.14 1.19
CA VAL A 135 -1.16 -17.04 0.44
C VAL A 135 -1.40 -16.58 -1.01
N GLN A 136 -2.48 -17.05 -1.64
CA GLN A 136 -2.85 -16.58 -2.98
C GLN A 136 -3.23 -15.10 -2.96
N TRP A 137 -4.00 -14.66 -1.95
CA TRP A 137 -4.34 -13.25 -1.77
C TRP A 137 -3.08 -12.39 -1.58
N LEU A 138 -2.22 -12.79 -0.65
CA LEU A 138 -0.96 -12.13 -0.31
C LEU A 138 0.01 -12.01 -1.49
N SER A 139 -0.05 -12.94 -2.44
CA SER A 139 0.73 -12.89 -3.68
C SER A 139 0.08 -11.99 -4.74
N ARG A 140 -1.25 -11.99 -4.80
CA ARG A 140 -2.02 -11.24 -5.79
C ARG A 140 -1.92 -9.73 -5.58
N VAL A 141 -2.10 -9.24 -4.34
CA VAL A 141 -2.09 -7.80 -4.04
C VAL A 141 -0.81 -7.10 -4.53
N PRO A 142 0.41 -7.50 -4.12
CA PRO A 142 1.65 -6.88 -4.59
C PRO A 142 1.96 -7.15 -6.06
N GLY A 143 1.56 -8.32 -6.58
CA GLY A 143 1.68 -8.65 -8.00
C GLY A 143 0.86 -7.71 -8.88
N THR A 144 -0.31 -7.27 -8.40
CA THR A 144 -1.18 -6.31 -9.09
C THR A 144 -0.81 -4.86 -8.76
N LEU A 145 -0.78 -4.46 -7.50
CA LEU A 145 -0.66 -3.06 -7.09
C LEU A 145 0.79 -2.57 -6.94
N GLY A 146 1.77 -3.47 -6.96
CA GLY A 146 3.16 -3.14 -6.68
C GLY A 146 3.46 -3.02 -5.18
N GLY A 147 4.75 -3.00 -4.83
CA GLY A 147 5.21 -3.02 -3.44
C GLY A 147 4.96 -1.72 -2.66
N ARG A 148 4.81 -0.59 -3.34
CA ARG A 148 4.58 0.73 -2.70
C ARG A 148 3.13 1.05 -2.40
N HIS A 149 2.19 0.28 -2.96
CA HIS A 149 0.79 0.47 -2.69
C HIS A 149 0.47 0.05 -1.25
N TRP A 150 -0.31 0.83 -0.52
CA TRP A 150 -0.54 0.60 0.91
C TRP A 150 -1.10 -0.80 1.20
N ALA A 151 -1.97 -1.30 0.34
CA ALA A 151 -2.55 -2.64 0.49
C ALA A 151 -1.46 -3.72 0.49
N SER A 152 -0.47 -3.61 -0.40
CA SER A 152 0.69 -4.51 -0.46
C SER A 152 1.54 -4.40 0.81
N VAL A 153 1.77 -3.17 1.30
CA VAL A 153 2.53 -2.92 2.53
C VAL A 153 1.83 -3.57 3.73
N MET A 154 0.51 -3.45 3.84
CA MET A 154 -0.28 -4.06 4.92
C MET A 154 -0.23 -5.59 4.87
N CYS A 155 -0.43 -6.18 3.69
CA CYS A 155 -0.32 -7.64 3.49
C CYS A 155 1.00 -8.18 4.02
N VAL A 156 2.12 -7.52 3.70
CA VAL A 156 3.44 -7.97 4.14
C VAL A 156 3.70 -7.71 5.61
N ARG A 157 3.26 -6.57 6.14
CA ARG A 157 3.33 -6.31 7.57
C ARG A 157 2.66 -7.44 8.35
N TRP A 158 1.46 -7.84 7.96
CA TRP A 158 0.77 -8.96 8.61
C TRP A 158 1.51 -10.28 8.44
N CYS A 159 2.03 -10.58 7.26
CA CYS A 159 2.87 -11.77 7.06
C CYS A 159 4.07 -11.79 8.01
N ALA A 160 4.75 -10.65 8.18
CA ALA A 160 5.89 -10.52 9.08
C ALA A 160 5.46 -10.76 10.54
N GLU A 161 4.43 -10.06 11.00
CA GLU A 161 3.91 -10.16 12.37
C GLU A 161 3.51 -11.61 12.69
N HIS A 162 2.85 -12.31 11.77
CA HIS A 162 2.38 -13.68 11.98
C HIS A 162 3.48 -14.74 11.83
N ALA A 163 4.42 -14.55 10.90
CA ALA A 163 5.57 -15.44 10.78
C ALA A 163 6.48 -15.38 12.02
N LEU A 164 6.67 -14.17 12.57
CA LEU A 164 7.39 -13.97 13.82
C LEU A 164 6.65 -14.58 15.01
N ALA A 165 5.32 -14.43 15.08
CA ALA A 165 4.51 -14.96 16.17
C ALA A 165 4.51 -16.50 16.23
N LYS A 166 4.52 -17.19 15.08
CA LYS A 166 4.42 -18.66 15.05
C LYS A 166 5.75 -19.40 15.21
N ARG A 167 6.91 -18.73 15.23
CA ARG A 167 8.24 -19.38 15.09
C ARG A 167 8.26 -20.43 13.96
N SER A 168 7.38 -20.29 12.97
CA SER A 168 7.28 -21.22 11.86
C SER A 168 8.40 -20.87 10.90
N THR A 169 9.37 -21.76 10.75
CA THR A 169 10.63 -21.54 10.05
C THR A 169 10.51 -21.44 8.53
N ARG A 170 9.30 -21.42 7.97
CA ARG A 170 9.11 -21.38 6.52
C ARG A 170 7.99 -20.43 6.13
N LEU A 171 8.35 -19.17 5.96
CA LEU A 171 7.64 -18.32 5.01
C LEU A 171 7.82 -18.91 3.60
N PRO A 172 6.79 -18.86 2.73
CA PRO A 172 6.97 -19.17 1.32
C PRO A 172 8.11 -18.34 0.73
N PRO A 173 8.93 -18.87 -0.20
CA PRO A 173 10.03 -18.13 -0.81
C PRO A 173 9.60 -16.77 -1.39
N ASP A 174 8.40 -16.73 -1.97
CA ASP A 174 7.81 -15.51 -2.54
C ASP A 174 7.50 -14.46 -1.46
N ALA A 175 7.10 -14.89 -0.26
CA ALA A 175 6.85 -14.00 0.88
C ALA A 175 8.16 -13.43 1.45
N VAL A 176 9.26 -14.19 1.42
CA VAL A 176 10.59 -13.71 1.85
C VAL A 176 11.12 -12.64 0.89
N ALA A 177 10.99 -12.85 -0.43
CA ALA A 177 11.34 -11.86 -1.43
C ALA A 177 10.51 -10.57 -1.28
N LEU A 178 9.21 -10.71 -0.95
CA LEU A 178 8.31 -9.58 -0.71
C LEU A 178 8.65 -8.79 0.56
N LEU A 179 9.09 -9.47 1.63
CA LEU A 179 9.56 -8.81 2.84
C LEU A 179 10.80 -7.95 2.58
N GLY A 180 11.76 -8.44 1.79
CA GLY A 180 12.98 -7.70 1.43
C GLY A 180 12.67 -6.36 0.75
N LEU A 181 11.78 -6.37 -0.26
CA LEU A 181 11.39 -5.16 -1.00
C LEU A 181 10.66 -4.11 -0.13
N ILE A 182 10.01 -4.55 0.95
CA ILE A 182 9.19 -3.68 1.80
C ILE A 182 9.99 -3.07 2.95
N PHE A 183 11.01 -3.77 3.46
CA PHE A 183 11.98 -3.14 4.35
C PHE A 183 12.66 -1.93 3.68
N ASP A 184 13.02 -2.06 2.41
CA ASP A 184 13.57 -0.95 1.62
C ASP A 184 12.56 0.18 1.42
N PHE A 185 11.29 -0.14 1.16
CA PHE A 185 10.23 0.87 1.00
C PHE A 185 9.94 1.63 2.29
N CYS A 186 9.75 0.93 3.41
CA CYS A 186 9.42 1.58 4.67
C CYS A 186 10.59 2.43 5.19
N ALA A 187 11.83 2.06 4.87
CA ALA A 187 13.02 2.88 5.12
C ALA A 187 13.04 4.16 4.26
N GLN A 188 12.57 4.09 3.00
CA GLN A 188 12.52 5.22 2.07
C GLN A 188 11.32 6.17 2.29
N ALA A 189 10.21 5.65 2.81
CA ALA A 189 8.96 6.39 2.90
C ALA A 189 8.81 7.22 4.19
N GLU A 190 9.81 7.23 5.07
CA GLU A 190 9.76 7.88 6.40
C GLU A 190 8.51 7.48 7.21
N LEU A 191 7.91 6.32 6.91
CA LEU A 191 6.63 5.89 7.50
C LEU A 191 6.75 5.42 8.96
N PHE A 192 7.95 5.47 9.52
CA PHE A 192 8.27 5.06 10.89
C PHE A 192 8.69 6.21 11.82
N VAL A 193 8.45 7.47 11.44
CA VAL A 193 8.66 8.64 12.31
C VAL A 193 7.34 9.30 12.69
#